data_AF-A0A554IIE8-F1
#
_entry.id   AF-A0A554IIE8-F1
#
_cell.length_a   1.000
_cell.length_b   1.000
_cell.length_c   1.000
_cell.angle_alpha   90.00
_cell.angle_beta   90.00
_cell.angle_gamma   90.00
#
_symmetry.space_group_name_H-M   'P 1'
#
loop_
_entity.id
_entity.type
_entity.pdbx_description
1 polymer ?
#
loop_
_entity_poly.entity_id
_entity_poly.type
_entity_poly.pdbx_seq_one_letter_code
_entity_poly.pdbx_strand_id
1 'polypeptide(L)'
;MHANATKNTNPALVFFSSISAIRILVSAIMDISKDYLNKLKRHKKLNITSERQEIIQQFADKINLERIGTKFKPVIWKQVNGLLGHVRKVSDLYWLFGECERADSFSKKFFGVLKGTRLPKK
;
A
#
# COMPACT_ATOMS: atom_id res chain seq x y z
N MET A 1 42.07 -63.51 -15.92
CA MET A 1 41.18 -62.63 -16.69
C MET A 1 40.07 -62.12 -15.77
N HIS A 2 40.00 -60.80 -15.63
CA HIS A 2 38.91 -59.91 -15.19
C HIS A 2 38.04 -60.25 -13.97
N ALA A 3 38.23 -59.44 -12.93
CA ALA A 3 37.27 -59.18 -11.86
C ALA A 3 36.06 -58.38 -12.41
N ASN A 4 34.84 -58.75 -12.02
CA ASN A 4 33.64 -57.96 -12.25
C ASN A 4 33.01 -57.57 -10.91
N ALA A 5 33.15 -56.31 -10.55
CA ALA A 5 32.33 -55.62 -9.57
C ALA A 5 31.18 -54.93 -10.31
N THR A 6 29.93 -55.04 -9.84
CA THR A 6 28.94 -53.94 -9.95
C THR A 6 27.68 -54.17 -9.08
N LYS A 7 27.61 -53.36 -8.01
CA LYS A 7 26.51 -52.46 -7.60
C LYS A 7 25.15 -53.08 -7.24
N ASN A 8 24.99 -53.37 -5.94
CA ASN A 8 23.72 -53.47 -5.24
C ASN A 8 23.08 -52.07 -5.08
N THR A 9 21.99 -51.79 -5.80
CA THR A 9 21.19 -50.57 -5.64
C THR A 9 20.01 -50.83 -4.70
N ASN A 10 20.18 -50.45 -3.43
CA ASN A 10 19.10 -50.41 -2.44
C ASN A 10 18.08 -49.32 -2.80
N PRO A 11 16.78 -49.63 -3.01
CA PRO A 11 15.75 -48.64 -3.37
C PRO A 11 15.33 -47.72 -2.20
N ALA A 12 15.85 -47.92 -0.99
CA ALA A 12 15.43 -47.17 0.21
C ALA A 12 16.06 -45.77 0.36
N LEU A 13 17.07 -45.41 -0.44
CA LEU A 13 17.83 -44.16 -0.28
C LEU A 13 17.33 -42.98 -1.12
N VAL A 14 16.35 -43.16 -2.00
CA VAL A 14 15.82 -42.10 -2.88
C VAL A 14 14.59 -41.37 -2.35
N PHE A 15 13.94 -41.87 -1.29
CA PHE A 15 12.69 -41.26 -0.76
C PHE A 15 12.91 -40.25 0.39
N PHE A 16 14.04 -40.30 1.10
CA PHE A 16 14.27 -39.44 2.28
C PHE A 16 14.79 -38.02 1.96
N SER A 17 15.24 -37.75 0.73
CA SER A 17 15.73 -36.41 0.35
C SER A 17 14.61 -35.38 0.14
N SER A 18 13.39 -35.83 -0.19
CA SER A 18 12.29 -34.94 -0.55
C SER A 18 11.61 -34.29 0.64
N ILE A 19 11.49 -34.97 1.79
CA ILE A 19 10.77 -34.44 2.96
C ILE A 19 11.55 -33.30 3.64
N SER A 20 12.87 -33.42 3.78
CA SER A 20 13.71 -32.32 4.29
C SER A 20 13.74 -31.12 3.33
N ALA A 21 13.74 -31.36 2.01
CA ALA A 21 13.68 -30.29 1.02
C ALA A 21 12.34 -29.52 1.07
N ILE A 22 11.22 -30.22 1.24
CA ILE A 22 9.89 -29.60 1.42
C ILE A 22 9.86 -28.78 2.71
N ARG A 23 10.45 -29.25 3.81
CA ARG A 23 10.51 -28.52 5.09
C ARG A 23 11.35 -27.23 4.99
N ILE A 24 12.47 -27.25 4.26
CA ILE A 24 13.29 -26.05 4.00
C ILE A 24 12.52 -25.05 3.13
N LEU A 25 11.81 -25.53 2.10
CA LEU A 25 11.01 -24.67 1.22
C LEU A 25 9.84 -24.02 1.97
N VAL A 26 9.13 -24.76 2.83
CA VAL A 26 8.05 -24.20 3.65
C VAL A 26 8.58 -23.18 4.67
N SER A 27 9.75 -23.42 5.27
CA SER A 27 10.40 -22.43 6.15
C SER A 27 10.74 -21.13 5.39
N ALA A 28 11.34 -21.24 4.21
CA ALA A 28 11.69 -20.09 3.38
C ALA A 28 10.43 -19.30 2.93
N ILE A 29 9.34 -19.98 2.59
CA ILE A 29 8.06 -19.33 2.22
C ILE A 29 7.45 -18.58 3.42
N MET A 30 7.52 -19.15 4.64
CA MET A 30 6.99 -18.50 5.84
C MET A 30 7.82 -17.30 6.32
N ASP A 31 9.14 -17.31 6.12
CA ASP A 31 10.02 -16.19 6.49
C ASP A 31 9.80 -14.97 5.60
N ILE A 32 9.48 -15.17 4.31
CA ILE A 32 9.10 -14.10 3.37
C ILE A 32 7.82 -13.37 3.85
N SER A 33 6.87 -14.11 4.45
CA SER A 33 5.61 -13.54 4.93
C SER A 33 5.80 -12.60 6.13
N LYS A 34 6.69 -12.96 7.08
CA LYS A 34 6.93 -12.14 8.28
C LYS A 34 7.57 -10.79 7.97
N ASP A 35 8.57 -10.74 7.08
CA ASP A 35 9.20 -9.47 6.70
C ASP A 35 8.22 -8.55 5.95
N TYR A 36 7.38 -9.13 5.08
CA TYR A 36 6.33 -8.40 4.37
C TYR A 36 5.26 -7.84 5.33
N LEU A 37 4.76 -8.66 6.25
CA LEU A 37 3.80 -8.22 7.27
C LEU A 37 4.41 -7.17 8.22
N ASN A 38 5.69 -7.28 8.55
CA ASN A 38 6.39 -6.28 9.35
C ASN A 38 6.56 -4.95 8.60
N LYS A 39 6.82 -4.96 7.29
CA LYS A 39 6.85 -3.75 6.46
C LYS A 39 5.48 -3.07 6.39
N LEU A 40 4.39 -3.83 6.31
CA LEU A 40 3.03 -3.29 6.35
C LEU A 40 2.68 -2.70 7.73
N LYS A 41 3.07 -3.35 8.83
CA LYS A 41 2.88 -2.82 10.20
C LYS A 41 3.68 -1.55 10.50
N ARG A 42 4.76 -1.27 9.76
CA ARG A 42 5.54 -0.02 9.90
C ARG A 42 4.80 1.21 9.38
N HIS A 43 3.73 1.05 8.59
CA HIS A 43 2.78 2.13 8.38
C HIS A 43 1.99 2.34 9.67
N LYS A 44 2.56 3.14 10.59
CA LYS A 44 1.84 3.60 11.78
C LYS A 44 0.49 4.15 11.34
N LYS A 45 -0.59 3.53 11.80
CA LYS A 45 -1.92 4.13 11.76
C LYS A 45 -1.74 5.51 12.39
N LEU A 46 -1.99 6.57 11.63
CA LEU A 46 -1.94 7.92 12.18
C LEU A 46 -2.95 7.92 13.34
N ASN A 47 -2.49 8.29 14.54
CA ASN A 47 -3.42 8.63 15.62
C ASN A 47 -4.06 9.93 15.19
N ILE A 48 -5.15 9.80 14.43
CA ILE A 48 -5.95 10.93 13.99
C ILE A 48 -6.63 11.46 15.25
N THR A 49 -6.16 12.61 15.73
CA THR A 49 -6.62 13.24 16.97
C THR A 49 -7.41 14.52 16.70
N SER A 50 -7.48 14.96 15.45
CA SER A 50 -8.14 16.21 15.06
C SER A 50 -9.04 16.01 13.85
N GLU A 51 -10.18 16.70 13.85
CA GLU A 51 -11.15 16.75 12.75
C GLU A 51 -10.48 17.08 11.40
N ARG A 52 -9.53 18.01 11.40
CA ARG A 52 -8.73 18.33 10.21
C ARG A 52 -8.02 17.10 9.65
N GLN A 53 -7.38 16.31 10.51
CA GLN A 53 -6.64 15.13 10.06
C GLN A 53 -7.57 14.05 9.50
N GLU A 54 -8.78 13.92 10.05
CA GLU A 54 -9.82 13.02 9.53
C GLU A 54 -10.21 13.40 8.10
N ILE A 55 -10.54 14.68 7.88
CA ILE A 55 -10.92 15.16 6.54
C ILE A 55 -9.77 14.98 5.54
N ILE A 56 -8.53 15.28 5.94
CA ILE A 56 -7.35 15.08 5.07
C ILE A 56 -7.15 13.60 4.73
N GLN A 57 -7.43 12.70 5.69
CA GLN A 57 -7.42 11.27 5.42
C GLN A 57 -8.49 10.88 4.40
N GLN A 58 -9.72 11.40 4.54
CA GLN A 58 -10.80 11.16 3.57
C GLN A 58 -10.45 11.65 2.17
N PHE A 59 -9.79 12.81 2.04
CA PHE A 59 -9.27 13.28 0.75
C PHE A 59 -8.26 12.29 0.15
N ALA A 60 -7.30 11.83 0.94
CA ALA A 60 -6.29 10.87 0.48
C ALA A 60 -6.94 9.55 0.03
N ASP A 61 -7.90 9.05 0.80
CA ASP A 61 -8.59 7.79 0.52
C ASP A 61 -9.42 7.88 -0.76
N LYS A 62 -10.21 8.94 -0.94
CA LYS A 62 -11.00 9.16 -2.17
C LYS A 62 -10.10 9.28 -3.41
N ILE A 63 -9.00 10.03 -3.33
CA ILE A 63 -8.05 10.14 -4.44
C ILE A 63 -7.42 8.79 -4.75
N ASN A 64 -7.08 8.00 -3.72
CA ASN A 64 -6.48 6.69 -3.90
C ASN A 64 -7.45 5.67 -4.47
N LEU A 65 -8.73 5.74 -4.09
CA LEU A 65 -9.79 4.92 -4.68
C LEU A 65 -9.92 5.16 -6.19
N GLU A 66 -9.90 6.42 -6.64
CA GLU A 66 -9.91 6.75 -8.08
C GLU A 66 -8.65 6.29 -8.82
N ARG A 67 -7.53 6.11 -8.10
CA ARG A 67 -6.26 5.68 -8.70
C ARG A 67 -6.13 4.16 -8.80
N ILE A 68 -7.02 3.39 -8.20
CA ILE A 68 -7.02 1.92 -8.32
C ILE A 68 -7.17 1.55 -9.80
N GLY A 69 -6.31 0.66 -10.29
CA GLY A 69 -6.31 0.23 -11.70
C GLY A 69 -5.69 1.25 -12.67
N THR A 70 -5.19 2.39 -12.18
CA THR A 70 -4.45 3.35 -13.01
C THR A 70 -2.94 3.14 -12.87
N LYS A 71 -2.16 3.72 -13.80
CA LYS A 71 -0.69 3.74 -13.72
C LYS A 71 -0.12 4.67 -12.64
N PHE A 72 -0.97 5.46 -11.97
CA PHE A 72 -0.52 6.48 -11.04
C PHE A 72 -0.29 5.90 -9.65
N LYS A 73 0.82 6.31 -9.02
CA LYS A 73 1.12 5.90 -7.65
C LYS A 73 0.05 6.44 -6.68
N PRO A 74 -0.29 5.69 -5.61
CA PRO A 74 -1.17 6.20 -4.56
C PRO A 74 -0.54 7.43 -3.90
N VAL A 75 -1.38 8.38 -3.52
CA VAL A 75 -1.00 9.57 -2.78
C VAL A 75 -0.82 9.24 -1.31
N ILE A 76 0.23 9.82 -0.72
CA ILE A 76 0.53 9.69 0.69
C ILE A 76 -0.16 10.83 1.44
N TRP A 77 -0.74 10.55 2.62
CA TRP A 77 -1.39 11.55 3.48
C TRP A 77 -0.59 12.85 3.64
N LYS A 78 0.74 12.74 3.83
CA LYS A 78 1.65 13.90 3.97
C LYS A 78 1.62 14.83 2.75
N GLN A 79 1.46 14.29 1.54
CA GLN A 79 1.35 15.09 0.31
C GLN A 79 0.03 15.86 0.28
N VAL A 80 -1.08 15.20 0.61
CA VAL A 80 -2.41 15.84 0.69
C VAL A 80 -2.41 16.92 1.77
N ASN A 81 -1.85 16.65 2.94
CA ASN A 81 -1.72 17.64 4.02
C ASN A 81 -0.87 18.84 3.60
N GLY A 82 0.24 18.62 2.89
CA GLY A 82 1.07 19.70 2.35
C GLY A 82 0.32 20.56 1.35
N LEU A 83 -0.45 19.93 0.45
CA LEU A 83 -1.29 20.63 -0.53
C LEU A 83 -2.40 21.45 0.13
N LEU A 84 -3.05 20.91 1.15
CA LEU A 84 -4.11 21.58 1.92
C LEU A 84 -3.57 22.51 3.01
N GLY A 85 -2.24 22.64 3.15
CA GLY A 85 -1.61 23.44 4.21
C GLY A 85 -1.99 24.93 4.19
N HIS A 86 -2.35 25.46 3.03
CA HIS A 86 -2.81 26.84 2.89
C HIS A 86 -4.28 27.02 3.29
N VAL A 87 -5.09 25.95 3.31
CA VAL A 87 -6.48 25.99 3.79
C VAL A 87 -6.44 25.90 5.30
N ARG A 88 -6.53 27.03 6.01
CA ARG A 88 -6.40 27.08 7.48
C ARG A 88 -7.66 26.65 8.22
N LYS A 89 -8.85 26.88 7.64
CA LYS A 89 -10.14 26.59 8.29
C LYS A 89 -10.64 25.20 7.93
N VAL A 90 -11.19 24.51 8.91
CA VAL A 90 -11.79 23.18 8.73
C VAL A 90 -13.09 23.27 7.90
N SER A 91 -13.88 24.33 8.08
CA SER A 91 -15.07 24.61 7.26
C SER A 91 -14.77 24.62 5.76
N ASP A 92 -13.67 25.25 5.37
CA ASP A 92 -13.27 25.41 3.97
C ASP A 92 -12.81 24.06 3.40
N LEU A 93 -12.26 23.17 4.24
CA LEU A 93 -11.93 21.80 3.85
C LEU A 93 -13.19 20.97 3.56
N TYR A 94 -14.23 21.07 4.40
CA TYR A 94 -15.51 20.40 4.14
C TYR A 94 -16.19 20.92 2.88
N TRP A 95 -16.18 22.24 2.68
CA TRP A 95 -16.72 22.83 1.46
C TRP A 95 -15.98 22.30 0.22
N LEU A 96 -14.63 22.30 0.26
CA LEU A 96 -13.81 21.77 -0.82
C LEU A 96 -14.08 20.29 -1.07
N PHE A 97 -14.26 19.51 0.00
CA PHE A 97 -14.55 18.08 -0.09
C PHE A 97 -15.89 17.86 -0.82
N GLY A 98 -16.95 18.57 -0.41
CA GLY A 98 -18.25 18.49 -1.06
C GLY A 98 -18.26 19.02 -2.50
N GLU A 99 -17.41 19.98 -2.85
CA GLU A 99 -17.19 20.40 -4.25
C GLU A 99 -16.50 19.31 -5.09
N CYS A 100 -15.62 18.52 -4.50
CA CYS A 100 -14.95 17.42 -5.17
C CYS A 100 -15.87 16.21 -5.34
N GLU A 101 -16.74 15.92 -4.36
CA GLU A 101 -17.72 14.83 -4.48
C GLU A 101 -18.82 15.10 -5.51
N ARG A 102 -19.17 16.37 -5.72
CA ARG A 102 -20.15 16.77 -6.75
C ARG A 102 -19.57 16.82 -8.17
N ALA A 103 -18.25 16.70 -8.31
CA ALA A 103 -17.60 16.74 -9.62
C ALA A 103 -17.49 15.34 -10.23
N ASP A 104 -17.41 15.27 -11.56
CA ASP A 104 -17.28 13.99 -12.29
C ASP A 104 -16.00 13.21 -11.95
N SER A 105 -14.95 13.93 -11.52
CA SER A 105 -13.72 13.32 -11.00
C SER A 105 -13.22 14.12 -9.80
N PHE A 106 -13.14 13.43 -8.67
CA PHE A 106 -12.71 13.97 -7.40
C PHE A 106 -11.27 14.50 -7.51
N SER A 107 -10.35 13.67 -8.00
CA SER A 107 -8.93 14.03 -8.15
C SER A 107 -8.76 15.20 -9.09
N LYS A 108 -9.45 15.22 -10.24
CA LYS A 108 -9.33 16.31 -11.22
C LYS A 108 -9.80 17.64 -10.64
N LYS A 109 -10.94 17.65 -9.93
CA LYS A 109 -11.45 18.84 -9.25
C LYS A 109 -10.53 19.28 -8.11
N PHE A 110 -10.08 18.36 -7.26
CA PHE A 110 -9.14 18.63 -6.16
C PHE A 110 -7.88 19.32 -6.66
N PHE A 111 -7.15 18.72 -7.61
CA PHE A 111 -5.93 19.32 -8.15
C PHE A 111 -6.21 20.58 -8.97
N GLY A 112 -7.39 20.69 -9.59
CA GLY A 112 -7.82 21.89 -10.33
C GLY A 112 -8.02 23.10 -9.42
N VAL A 113 -8.74 22.93 -8.30
CA VAL A 113 -8.96 24.00 -7.32
C VAL A 113 -7.64 24.47 -6.72
N LEU A 114 -6.74 23.54 -6.39
CA LEU A 114 -5.42 23.86 -5.82
C LEU A 114 -4.50 24.59 -6.81
N LYS A 115 -4.63 24.33 -8.13
CA LYS A 115 -3.89 25.06 -9.17
C LYS A 115 -4.49 26.42 -9.50
N GLY A 116 -5.79 26.60 -9.26
CA GLY A 116 -6.55 27.77 -9.71
C GLY A 116 -6.63 28.93 -8.72
N THR A 117 -6.11 28.78 -7.49
CA THR A 117 -6.16 29.82 -6.43
C THR A 117 -7.53 30.50 -6.32
N ARG A 118 -8.62 29.74 -6.47
CA ARG A 118 -10.01 30.23 -6.27
C ARG A 118 -10.58 29.74 -4.93
N LEU A 119 -9.76 29.75 -3.89
CA LEU A 119 -10.35 29.75 -2.55
C LEU A 119 -10.85 31.17 -2.29
N PRO A 120 -12.07 31.34 -1.75
CA PRO A 120 -12.59 32.67 -1.46
C PRO A 120 -11.58 33.38 -0.56
N LYS A 121 -10.92 34.42 -1.11
CA LYS A 121 -10.12 35.34 -0.31
C LYS A 121 -11.12 36.08 0.57
N LYS A 122 -11.11 35.76 1.87
CA LYS A 122 -11.82 36.55 2.87
C LYS A 122 -10.93 37.69 3.32
#